data_AF-A0A528U053-F1
#
_entry.id   AF-A0A528U053-F1
#
_cell.length_a   1.000
_cell.length_b   1.000
_cell.length_c   1.000
_cell.angle_alpha   90.00
_cell.angle_beta   90.00
_cell.angle_gamma   90.00
#
_symmetry.space_group_name_H-M   'P 1'
#
loop_
_entity.id
_entity.type
_entity.pdbx_description
1 polymer ?
#
loop_
_entity_poly.entity_id
_entity_poly.type
_entity_poly.pdbx_seq_one_letter_code
_entity_poly.pdbx_strand_id
1 'polypeptide(L)'
;PTAEDLENLLRDIENSVYNDVLARRHRHHWSAELRGKVAEEGMRGFLAYLFKNLPPHLAAMAVDQWGALEGHPFYPTWKAKPGLSPEDVSAFSPEFGARVRVHLTSLRKEWVYVERMPHVGSYTEWFSKNFPDLWRDWVESLKERGKSPADWLPMPVHSWHLENFVRREFASEISSDVFDPDGPELLTIPSISFRTMLPEEKEPMPFIKIPVAIWMTSEHRALHAQSIHMGPRLSTLISDILTNEQILQEGLEIFSEELGAIFRHIETGDEHPGRFLSVLYRSANALARHDGLIPVTVAALLTASPIDGRPLICELIARTGNETDLTVSAFFRAYAATVIRPTLSMYLLYGIALEAHQQNSTILFDENGSPRKLLIRDFGDGYRFAPLFEERG
;
A
#
# COMPACT_ATOMS: atom_id res chain seq x y z
N PRO A 1 12.51 30.50 2.13
CA PRO A 1 13.37 29.58 2.89
C PRO A 1 14.21 30.34 3.92
N THR A 2 14.04 29.98 5.19
CA THR A 2 14.90 30.41 6.29
C THR A 2 16.23 29.66 6.26
N ALA A 3 17.22 30.09 7.06
CA ALA A 3 18.46 29.33 7.23
C ALA A 3 18.20 27.94 7.84
N GLU A 4 17.24 27.86 8.76
CA GLU A 4 16.79 26.61 9.39
C GLU A 4 16.16 25.65 8.37
N ASP A 5 15.34 26.16 7.43
CA ASP A 5 14.76 25.35 6.35
C ASP A 5 15.86 24.69 5.50
N LEU A 6 16.93 25.45 5.22
CA LEU A 6 18.06 24.95 4.45
C LEU A 6 18.85 23.88 5.21
N GLU A 7 19.09 24.08 6.51
CA GLU A 7 19.77 23.10 7.36
C GLU A 7 18.94 21.82 7.54
N ASN A 8 17.61 21.91 7.62
CA ASN A 8 16.72 20.76 7.64
C ASN A 8 16.82 19.98 6.33
N LEU A 9 16.76 20.68 5.18
CA LEU A 9 16.88 20.04 3.87
C LEU A 9 18.23 19.32 3.69
N LEU A 10 19.34 19.92 4.13
CA LEU A 10 20.66 19.30 4.07
C LEU A 10 20.72 18.01 4.89
N ARG A 11 20.16 18.03 6.11
CA ARG A 11 20.06 16.84 6.97
C ARG A 11 19.22 15.73 6.33
N ASP A 12 18.10 16.09 5.71
CA ASP A 12 17.25 15.10 5.02
C ASP A 12 17.95 14.48 3.80
N ILE A 13 18.72 15.27 3.05
CA ILE A 13 19.54 14.77 1.93
C ILE A 13 20.60 13.80 2.45
N GLU A 14 21.34 14.16 3.50
CA GLU A 14 22.34 13.28 4.10
C GLU A 14 21.73 11.97 4.61
N ASN A 15 20.60 12.05 5.33
CA ASN A 15 19.85 10.88 5.78
C ASN A 15 19.39 10.00 4.60
N SER A 16 18.86 10.62 3.54
CA SER A 16 18.42 9.93 2.32
C SER A 16 19.57 9.16 1.66
N VAL A 17 20.73 9.80 1.47
CA VAL A 17 21.92 9.17 0.88
C VAL A 17 22.43 8.02 1.74
N TYR A 18 22.47 8.19 3.06
CA TYR A 18 22.89 7.13 3.97
C TYR A 18 21.98 5.91 3.88
N ASN A 19 20.66 6.12 3.91
CA ASN A 19 19.67 5.05 3.77
C ASN A 19 19.76 4.36 2.40
N ASP A 20 20.03 5.10 1.32
CA ASP A 20 20.24 4.55 -0.01
C ASP A 20 21.47 3.62 -0.06
N VAL A 21 22.57 4.02 0.56
CA VAL A 21 23.79 3.18 0.66
C VAL A 21 23.50 1.88 1.40
N LEU A 22 22.75 1.92 2.52
CA LEU A 22 22.36 0.72 3.24
C LEU A 22 21.47 -0.21 2.39
N ALA A 23 20.46 0.37 1.72
CA ALA A 23 19.56 -0.38 0.86
C ALA A 23 20.29 -1.05 -0.31
N ARG A 24 21.23 -0.35 -0.97
CA ARG A 24 22.01 -0.90 -2.08
C ARG A 24 22.96 -2.01 -1.61
N ARG A 25 23.59 -1.88 -0.44
CA ARG A 25 24.41 -2.96 0.17
C ARG A 25 23.58 -4.21 0.46
N HIS A 26 22.40 -4.03 1.05
CA HIS A 26 21.47 -5.13 1.28
C HIS A 26 21.04 -5.78 -0.05
N ARG A 27 20.71 -4.96 -1.06
CA ARG A 27 20.29 -5.42 -2.39
C ARG A 27 21.31 -6.31 -3.09
N HIS A 28 22.61 -6.10 -2.89
CA HIS A 28 23.64 -6.99 -3.46
C HIS A 28 23.52 -8.43 -2.93
N HIS A 29 23.29 -8.59 -1.62
CA HIS A 29 23.12 -9.89 -0.99
C HIS A 29 21.78 -10.52 -1.41
N TRP A 30 20.71 -9.75 -1.35
CA TRP A 30 19.37 -10.21 -1.73
C TRP A 30 19.30 -10.64 -3.20
N SER A 31 19.96 -9.91 -4.11
CA SER A 31 20.09 -10.28 -5.52
C SER A 31 20.80 -11.62 -5.71
N ALA A 32 21.91 -11.84 -4.97
CA ALA A 32 22.68 -13.07 -5.09
C ALA A 32 21.88 -14.29 -4.61
N GLU A 33 21.16 -14.15 -3.50
CA GLU A 33 20.27 -15.19 -2.98
C GLU A 33 19.16 -15.54 -3.98
N LEU A 34 18.45 -14.53 -4.51
CA LEU A 34 17.39 -14.74 -5.49
C LEU A 34 17.90 -15.38 -6.78
N ARG A 35 19.09 -14.98 -7.25
CA ARG A 35 19.71 -15.60 -8.43
C ARG A 35 19.98 -17.09 -8.21
N GLY A 36 20.46 -17.48 -7.03
CA GLY A 36 20.63 -18.88 -6.65
C GLY A 36 19.32 -19.66 -6.73
N LYS A 37 18.28 -19.16 -6.06
CA LYS A 37 16.94 -19.80 -6.04
C LYS A 37 16.32 -19.91 -7.44
N VAL A 38 16.46 -18.88 -8.27
CA VAL A 38 15.95 -18.87 -9.65
C VAL A 38 16.68 -19.92 -10.50
N ALA A 39 17.99 -20.05 -10.35
CA ALA A 39 18.79 -21.04 -11.05
C ALA A 39 18.49 -22.47 -10.60
N GLU A 40 18.30 -22.70 -9.30
CA GLU A 40 17.91 -24.01 -8.73
C GLU A 40 16.57 -24.51 -9.30
N GLU A 41 15.61 -23.61 -9.48
CA GLU A 41 14.29 -23.92 -10.07
C GLU A 41 14.29 -23.96 -11.61
N GLY A 42 15.44 -23.73 -12.26
CA GLY A 42 15.57 -23.72 -13.72
C GLY A 42 14.77 -22.61 -14.41
N MET A 43 14.44 -21.53 -13.68
CA MET A 43 13.60 -20.44 -14.17
C MET A 43 14.44 -19.41 -14.93
N ARG A 44 13.86 -18.84 -16.00
CA ARG A 44 14.56 -17.87 -16.86
C ARG A 44 14.46 -16.42 -16.40
N GLY A 45 13.60 -16.13 -15.43
CA GLY A 45 13.27 -14.76 -15.03
C GLY A 45 12.80 -14.65 -13.59
N PHE A 46 12.98 -13.47 -13.00
CA PHE A 46 12.62 -13.16 -11.63
C PHE A 46 11.10 -13.14 -11.44
N LEU A 47 10.36 -12.48 -12.36
CA LEU A 47 8.89 -12.45 -12.28
C LEU A 47 8.34 -13.86 -12.47
N ALA A 48 8.87 -14.63 -13.43
CA ALA A 48 8.46 -16.01 -13.65
C ALA A 48 8.68 -16.87 -12.39
N TYR A 49 9.83 -16.71 -11.74
CA TYR A 49 10.14 -17.42 -10.50
C TYR A 49 9.16 -17.09 -9.37
N LEU A 50 8.88 -15.81 -9.12
CA LEU A 50 7.99 -15.40 -8.03
C LEU A 50 6.57 -15.93 -8.23
N PHE A 51 5.98 -15.71 -9.41
CA PHE A 51 4.59 -16.10 -9.68
C PHE A 51 4.40 -17.61 -9.87
N LYS A 52 5.48 -18.39 -10.03
CA LYS A 52 5.43 -19.86 -9.95
C LYS A 52 5.43 -20.37 -8.51
N ASN A 53 6.18 -19.72 -7.61
CA ASN A 53 6.50 -20.26 -6.29
C ASN A 53 5.73 -19.64 -5.13
N LEU A 54 5.10 -18.48 -5.33
CA LEU A 54 4.33 -17.76 -4.32
C LEU A 54 2.88 -17.58 -4.76
N PRO A 55 1.93 -17.50 -3.82
CA PRO A 55 0.59 -17.00 -4.09
C PRO A 55 0.65 -15.64 -4.83
N PRO A 56 -0.26 -15.35 -5.78
CA PRO A 56 -0.20 -14.14 -6.60
C PRO A 56 -0.07 -12.83 -5.82
N HIS A 57 -0.77 -12.68 -4.68
CA HIS A 57 -0.67 -11.49 -3.84
C HIS A 57 0.70 -11.33 -3.17
N LEU A 58 1.30 -12.42 -2.70
CA LEU A 58 2.64 -12.40 -2.11
C LEU A 58 3.73 -12.19 -3.17
N ALA A 59 3.58 -12.79 -4.36
CA ALA A 59 4.45 -12.53 -5.51
C ALA A 59 4.44 -11.05 -5.91
N ALA A 60 3.24 -10.47 -6.04
CA ALA A 60 3.06 -9.05 -6.34
C ALA A 60 3.70 -8.16 -5.27
N MET A 61 3.54 -8.48 -3.99
CA MET A 61 4.19 -7.75 -2.91
C MET A 61 5.70 -7.87 -2.90
N ALA A 62 6.25 -9.04 -3.25
CA ALA A 62 7.69 -9.20 -3.41
C ALA A 62 8.23 -8.29 -4.55
N VAL A 63 7.49 -8.17 -5.65
CA VAL A 63 7.81 -7.23 -6.74
C VAL A 63 7.68 -5.76 -6.29
N ASP A 64 6.66 -5.42 -5.50
CA ASP A 64 6.47 -4.07 -4.95
C ASP A 64 7.62 -3.68 -4.00
N GLN A 65 8.02 -4.57 -3.09
CA GLN A 65 9.20 -4.40 -2.22
C GLN A 65 10.50 -4.32 -3.04
N TRP A 66 10.63 -5.13 -4.08
CA TRP A 66 11.77 -5.08 -4.99
C TRP A 66 11.89 -3.69 -5.64
N GLY A 67 10.77 -3.14 -6.10
CA GLY A 67 10.67 -1.82 -6.74
C GLY A 67 10.89 -0.62 -5.81
N ALA A 68 10.89 -0.82 -4.49
CA ALA A 68 11.15 0.26 -3.53
C ALA A 68 12.60 0.77 -3.51
N LEU A 69 13.51 0.12 -4.26
CA LEU A 69 14.93 0.48 -4.25
C LEU A 69 15.19 1.90 -4.77
N GLU A 70 14.61 2.30 -5.91
CA GLU A 70 14.99 3.59 -6.51
C GLU A 70 14.30 4.79 -5.84
N GLY A 71 13.18 4.57 -5.15
CA GLY A 71 12.41 5.65 -4.52
C GLY A 71 11.77 6.60 -5.53
N HIS A 72 11.54 7.85 -5.13
CA HIS A 72 10.93 8.86 -6.00
C HIS A 72 11.95 9.43 -6.99
N PRO A 73 11.68 9.46 -8.31
CA PRO A 73 12.67 9.84 -9.32
C PRO A 73 13.01 11.34 -9.36
N PHE A 74 12.23 12.19 -8.69
CA PHE A 74 12.38 13.65 -8.73
C PHE A 74 12.77 14.29 -7.40
N TYR A 75 12.40 13.70 -6.26
CA TYR A 75 12.62 14.35 -4.96
C TYR A 75 14.05 14.08 -4.48
N PRO A 76 14.83 15.10 -4.06
CA PRO A 76 16.21 14.91 -3.61
C PRO A 76 16.32 14.18 -2.26
N THR A 77 15.20 13.98 -1.56
CA THR A 77 15.09 13.30 -0.27
C THR A 77 14.33 11.97 -0.40
N TRP A 78 14.47 11.28 -1.53
CA TRP A 78 13.69 10.12 -1.95
C TRP A 78 13.67 8.93 -0.97
N LYS A 79 14.66 8.85 -0.07
CA LYS A 79 14.79 7.82 0.98
C LYS A 79 14.96 8.40 2.39
N ALA A 80 14.73 9.69 2.56
CA ALA A 80 14.78 10.32 3.87
C ALA A 80 13.72 9.69 4.79
N LYS A 81 14.15 9.23 5.96
CA LYS A 81 13.33 8.72 7.06
C LYS A 81 13.84 9.30 8.38
N PRO A 82 13.88 10.64 8.53
CA PRO A 82 14.35 11.27 9.75
C PRO A 82 13.54 10.78 10.95
N GLY A 83 14.23 10.46 12.04
CA GLY A 83 13.64 9.90 13.26
C GLY A 83 13.72 8.37 13.36
N LEU A 84 14.09 7.66 12.29
CA LEU A 84 14.43 6.24 12.37
C LEU A 84 15.93 6.02 12.56
N SER A 85 16.28 5.07 13.42
CA SER A 85 17.64 4.52 13.49
C SER A 85 17.96 3.71 12.23
N PRO A 86 19.24 3.50 11.87
CA PRO A 86 19.62 2.62 10.77
C PRO A 86 19.04 1.20 10.88
N GLU A 87 18.93 0.69 12.09
CA GLU A 87 18.34 -0.61 12.42
C GLU A 87 16.83 -0.61 12.11
N ASP A 88 16.10 0.42 12.53
CA ASP A 88 14.67 0.58 12.24
C ASP A 88 14.41 0.76 10.74
N VAL A 89 15.26 1.54 10.05
CA VAL A 89 15.18 1.68 8.58
C VAL A 89 15.26 0.31 7.92
N SER A 90 16.19 -0.54 8.35
CA SER A 90 16.35 -1.88 7.81
C SER A 90 15.21 -2.82 8.20
N ALA A 91 14.69 -2.71 9.42
CA ALA A 91 13.64 -3.57 9.95
C ALA A 91 12.25 -3.28 9.36
N PHE A 92 11.97 -2.03 8.98
CA PHE A 92 10.63 -1.60 8.59
C PHE A 92 10.49 -1.22 7.11
N SER A 93 11.59 -0.92 6.40
CA SER A 93 11.46 -0.41 5.04
C SER A 93 11.34 -1.53 3.99
N PRO A 94 10.44 -1.39 2.99
CA PRO A 94 10.18 -2.41 1.96
C PRO A 94 11.42 -2.77 1.13
N GLU A 95 12.35 -1.84 0.91
CA GLU A 95 13.57 -2.08 0.12
C GLU A 95 14.54 -3.10 0.73
N PHE A 96 14.34 -3.49 1.99
CA PHE A 96 15.06 -4.53 2.72
C PHE A 96 14.29 -5.87 2.79
N GLY A 97 13.17 -6.01 2.08
CA GLY A 97 12.31 -7.19 2.18
C GLY A 97 11.69 -7.35 3.57
N ALA A 98 11.47 -6.23 4.28
CA ALA A 98 11.04 -6.19 5.67
C ALA A 98 9.79 -7.03 5.95
N ARG A 99 9.71 -7.51 7.19
CA ARG A 99 8.52 -8.13 7.80
C ARG A 99 8.20 -7.39 9.09
N VAL A 100 7.04 -6.78 9.12
CA VAL A 100 6.68 -5.79 10.13
C VAL A 100 5.47 -6.27 10.91
N ARG A 101 5.54 -6.12 12.23
CA ARG A 101 4.42 -6.45 13.11
C ARG A 101 3.47 -5.27 13.22
N VAL A 102 2.19 -5.59 13.05
CA VAL A 102 1.07 -4.69 13.32
C VAL A 102 0.40 -5.17 14.60
N HIS A 103 0.32 -4.32 15.62
CA HIS A 103 -0.38 -4.62 16.87
C HIS A 103 -1.86 -4.34 16.70
N LEU A 104 -2.70 -5.29 17.09
CA LEU A 104 -4.13 -5.11 17.11
C LEU A 104 -4.58 -4.54 18.46
N THR A 105 -4.47 -3.22 18.57
CA THR A 105 -4.95 -2.44 19.72
C THR A 105 -6.49 -2.33 19.69
N SER A 106 -7.09 -1.64 20.66
CA SER A 106 -8.55 -1.52 20.74
C SER A 106 -9.01 -0.10 21.06
N LEU A 107 -10.06 0.37 20.40
CA LEU A 107 -10.75 1.62 20.75
C LEU A 107 -12.19 1.36 21.16
N ARG A 108 -12.68 2.11 22.16
CA ARG A 108 -14.12 2.11 22.50
C ARG A 108 -14.95 2.45 21.28
N LYS A 109 -15.97 1.64 20.99
CA LYS A 109 -16.78 1.76 19.75
C LYS A 109 -17.39 3.15 19.56
N GLU A 110 -17.80 3.82 20.64
CA GLU A 110 -18.41 5.14 20.61
C GLU A 110 -17.41 6.29 20.32
N TRP A 111 -16.11 6.00 20.38
CA TRP A 111 -15.00 6.93 20.05
C TRP A 111 -14.44 6.71 18.64
N VAL A 112 -15.15 5.95 17.80
CA VAL A 112 -14.69 5.62 16.45
C VAL A 112 -15.73 6.07 15.44
N TYR A 113 -15.29 6.83 14.45
CA TYR A 113 -16.05 6.99 13.22
C TYR A 113 -15.66 5.89 12.23
N VAL A 114 -16.66 5.29 11.58
CA VAL A 114 -16.48 4.23 10.59
C VAL A 114 -17.17 4.64 9.29
N GLU A 115 -16.43 4.53 8.19
CA GLU A 115 -16.93 4.71 6.82
C GLU A 115 -16.75 3.39 6.06
N ARG A 116 -17.70 3.04 5.19
CA ARG A 116 -17.71 1.72 4.54
C ARG A 116 -18.41 1.75 3.19
N MET A 117 -17.97 0.87 2.29
CA MET A 117 -18.68 0.64 1.04
C MET A 117 -20.06 0.00 1.30
N PRO A 118 -21.06 0.20 0.42
CA PRO A 118 -22.43 -0.29 0.64
C PRO A 118 -22.58 -1.80 0.89
N HIS A 119 -21.72 -2.62 0.28
CA HIS A 119 -21.75 -4.09 0.43
C HIS A 119 -21.10 -4.58 1.73
N VAL A 120 -20.39 -3.70 2.45
CA VAL A 120 -19.70 -4.05 3.70
C VAL A 120 -20.68 -3.97 4.87
N GLY A 121 -20.76 -5.04 5.67
CA GLY A 121 -21.54 -5.11 6.90
C GLY A 121 -21.00 -4.21 8.03
N SER A 122 -21.28 -4.58 9.28
CA SER A 122 -20.68 -3.84 10.41
C SER A 122 -19.16 -4.00 10.45
N TYR A 123 -18.43 -3.06 11.09
CA TYR A 123 -16.97 -3.18 11.27
C TYR A 123 -16.60 -4.53 11.87
N THR A 124 -17.26 -4.92 12.97
CA THR A 124 -17.00 -6.15 13.70
C THR A 124 -17.22 -7.40 12.84
N GLU A 125 -18.34 -7.44 12.11
CA GLU A 125 -18.65 -8.56 11.20
C GLU A 125 -17.63 -8.65 10.07
N TRP A 126 -17.30 -7.52 9.44
CA TRP A 126 -16.32 -7.48 8.37
C TRP A 126 -14.93 -7.90 8.88
N PHE A 127 -14.49 -7.39 10.03
CA PHE A 127 -13.18 -7.71 10.58
C PHE A 127 -13.07 -9.19 10.98
N SER A 128 -14.06 -9.72 11.70
CA SER A 128 -14.08 -11.14 12.11
C SER A 128 -14.10 -12.11 10.92
N LYS A 129 -14.73 -11.72 9.81
CA LYS A 129 -14.72 -12.50 8.57
C LYS A 129 -13.36 -12.49 7.87
N ASN A 130 -12.72 -11.32 7.78
CA ASN A 130 -11.49 -11.13 7.00
C ASN A 130 -10.21 -11.48 7.77
N PHE A 131 -10.25 -11.45 9.10
CA PHE A 131 -9.13 -11.74 9.99
C PHE A 131 -9.56 -12.71 11.10
N PRO A 132 -10.02 -13.94 10.79
CA PRO A 132 -10.71 -14.81 11.75
C PRO A 132 -9.84 -15.26 12.92
N ASP A 133 -8.58 -15.65 12.66
CA ASP A 133 -7.66 -16.07 13.71
C ASP A 133 -7.26 -14.90 14.61
N LEU A 134 -6.88 -13.78 14.01
CA LEU A 134 -6.53 -12.56 14.74
C LEU A 134 -7.73 -12.02 15.56
N TRP A 135 -8.95 -12.13 15.03
CA TRP A 135 -10.18 -11.78 15.74
C TRP A 135 -10.39 -12.66 16.98
N ARG A 136 -10.22 -13.98 16.86
CA ARG A 136 -10.30 -14.90 18.01
C ARG A 136 -9.29 -14.52 19.08
N ASP A 137 -8.03 -14.33 18.69
CA ASP A 137 -6.94 -14.04 19.62
C ASP A 137 -7.14 -12.66 20.29
N TRP A 138 -7.70 -11.68 19.57
CA TRP A 138 -8.05 -10.37 20.11
C TRP A 138 -9.20 -10.45 21.12
N VAL A 139 -10.26 -11.21 20.80
CA VAL A 139 -11.39 -11.45 21.71
C VAL A 139 -10.93 -12.14 23.00
N GLU A 140 -10.08 -13.15 22.90
CA GLU A 140 -9.50 -13.86 24.04
C GLU A 140 -8.65 -12.92 24.90
N SER A 141 -7.75 -12.17 24.27
CA SER A 141 -6.88 -11.21 24.94
C SER A 141 -7.66 -10.12 25.71
N LEU A 142 -8.77 -9.62 25.16
CA LEU A 142 -9.62 -8.66 25.89
C LEU A 142 -10.31 -9.30 27.11
N LYS A 143 -10.83 -10.53 26.96
CA LYS A 143 -11.50 -11.24 28.06
C LYS A 143 -10.54 -11.55 29.20
N GLU A 144 -9.31 -11.95 28.91
CA GLU A 144 -8.26 -12.18 29.92
C GLU A 144 -7.95 -10.93 30.74
N ARG A 145 -8.07 -9.76 30.11
CA ARG A 145 -7.92 -8.44 30.75
C ARG A 145 -9.21 -7.91 31.37
N GLY A 146 -10.25 -8.74 31.46
CA GLY A 146 -11.54 -8.38 32.08
C GLY A 146 -12.40 -7.42 31.27
N LYS A 147 -12.13 -7.27 29.96
CA LYS A 147 -12.86 -6.37 29.06
C LYS A 147 -13.92 -7.13 28.26
N SER A 148 -15.05 -6.47 27.99
CA SER A 148 -16.13 -6.98 27.14
C SER A 148 -15.84 -6.65 25.66
N PRO A 149 -15.57 -7.63 24.78
CA PRO A 149 -15.25 -7.36 23.37
C PRO A 149 -16.35 -6.60 22.60
N ALA A 150 -17.59 -6.63 23.08
CA ALA A 150 -18.72 -5.94 22.46
C ALA A 150 -18.66 -4.41 22.59
N ASP A 151 -17.77 -3.88 23.43
CA ASP A 151 -17.60 -2.43 23.66
C ASP A 151 -16.40 -1.84 22.92
N TRP A 152 -15.63 -2.67 22.22
CA TRP A 152 -14.40 -2.29 21.56
C TRP A 152 -14.43 -2.61 20.07
N LEU A 153 -13.68 -1.84 19.30
CA LEU A 153 -13.33 -2.15 17.91
C LEU A 153 -11.82 -2.40 17.83
N PRO A 154 -11.39 -3.44 17.09
CA PRO A 154 -9.98 -3.62 16.77
C PRO A 154 -9.43 -2.40 16.04
N MET A 155 -8.23 -1.95 16.40
CA MET A 155 -7.55 -0.83 15.77
C MET A 155 -6.09 -1.23 15.51
N PRO A 156 -5.71 -1.59 14.27
CA PRO A 156 -4.34 -1.96 13.96
C PRO A 156 -3.39 -0.76 14.04
N VAL A 157 -2.24 -0.93 14.67
CA VAL A 157 -1.21 0.10 14.84
C VAL A 157 0.16 -0.48 14.50
N HIS A 158 0.97 0.29 13.75
CA HIS A 158 2.33 -0.13 13.40
C HIS A 158 3.18 -0.21 14.68
N SER A 159 3.93 -1.30 14.89
CA SER A 159 4.74 -1.51 16.11
C SER A 159 5.64 -0.33 16.49
N TRP A 160 6.45 0.18 15.56
CA TRP A 160 7.25 1.38 15.81
C TRP A 160 6.39 2.61 16.20
N HIS A 161 5.25 2.82 15.54
CA HIS A 161 4.35 3.95 15.81
C HIS A 161 3.71 3.84 17.20
N LEU A 162 3.34 2.62 17.61
CA LEU A 162 2.78 2.35 18.93
C LEU A 162 3.73 2.81 20.04
N GLU A 163 4.97 2.32 19.99
CA GLU A 163 5.97 2.51 21.04
C GLU A 163 6.57 3.92 21.06
N ASN A 164 6.81 4.53 19.89
CA ASN A 164 7.53 5.81 19.81
C ASN A 164 6.60 7.04 19.80
N PHE A 165 5.31 6.84 19.54
CA PHE A 165 4.35 7.92 19.37
C PHE A 165 3.03 7.68 20.11
N VAL A 166 2.27 6.64 19.77
CA VAL A 166 0.86 6.49 20.19
C VAL A 166 0.73 6.38 21.71
N ARG A 167 1.56 5.57 22.39
CA ARG A 167 1.49 5.43 23.86
C ARG A 167 1.67 6.77 24.60
N ARG A 168 2.47 7.68 24.05
CA ARG A 168 2.69 9.03 24.61
C ARG A 168 1.55 9.97 24.23
N GLU A 169 1.19 10.01 22.95
CA GLU A 169 0.23 10.98 22.42
C GLU A 169 -1.20 10.73 22.92
N PHE A 170 -1.58 9.46 23.07
CA PHE A 170 -2.91 9.03 23.52
C PHE A 170 -2.92 8.56 24.98
N ALA A 171 -1.97 9.03 25.80
CA ALA A 171 -1.86 8.62 27.21
C ALA A 171 -3.13 8.93 28.01
N SER A 172 -3.82 10.02 27.67
CA SER A 172 -5.10 10.40 28.29
C SER A 172 -6.19 9.37 28.01
N GLU A 173 -6.36 8.98 26.74
CA GLU A 173 -7.33 7.99 26.28
C GLU A 173 -7.01 6.60 26.84
N ILE A 174 -5.73 6.26 27.02
CA ILE A 174 -5.30 5.03 27.70
C ILE A 174 -5.72 5.06 29.17
N SER A 175 -5.39 6.14 29.89
CA SER A 175 -5.71 6.27 31.32
C SER A 175 -7.22 6.29 31.61
N SER A 176 -8.02 6.72 30.63
CA SER A 176 -9.47 6.83 30.72
C SER A 176 -10.21 5.59 30.17
N ASP A 177 -9.49 4.52 29.83
CA ASP A 177 -10.04 3.28 29.25
C ASP A 177 -10.87 3.49 27.96
N VAL A 178 -10.45 4.48 27.17
CA VAL A 178 -10.97 4.76 25.82
C VAL A 178 -10.14 4.03 24.76
N PHE A 179 -8.83 3.94 24.98
CA PHE A 179 -7.88 3.26 24.11
C PHE A 179 -7.12 2.18 24.89
N ASP A 180 -7.12 0.95 24.38
CA ASP A 180 -6.32 -0.16 24.90
C ASP A 180 -5.16 -0.44 23.94
N PRO A 181 -3.91 -0.12 24.32
CA PRO A 181 -2.75 -0.27 23.45
C PRO A 181 -2.26 -1.71 23.34
N ASP A 182 -2.82 -2.65 24.11
CA ASP A 182 -2.33 -4.02 24.17
C ASP A 182 -3.26 -4.98 23.39
N GLY A 183 -2.68 -6.01 22.79
CA GLY A 183 -3.40 -6.98 21.96
C GLY A 183 -2.45 -7.86 21.15
N PRO A 184 -2.99 -8.82 20.37
CA PRO A 184 -2.16 -9.69 19.55
C PRO A 184 -1.48 -8.93 18.41
N GLU A 185 -0.48 -9.57 17.81
CA GLU A 185 0.27 -9.04 16.67
C GLU A 185 -0.05 -9.83 15.40
N LEU A 186 0.02 -9.16 14.26
CA LEU A 186 -0.02 -9.77 12.94
C LEU A 186 1.30 -9.47 12.20
N LEU A 187 1.95 -10.50 11.65
CA LEU A 187 3.11 -10.32 10.79
C LEU A 187 2.66 -9.91 9.39
N THR A 188 3.27 -8.87 8.86
CA THR A 188 2.87 -8.25 7.60
C THR A 188 4.07 -7.87 6.73
N ILE A 189 3.80 -7.65 5.45
CA ILE A 189 4.72 -7.17 4.43
C ILE A 189 4.35 -5.71 4.11
N PRO A 190 5.22 -4.72 4.38
CA PRO A 190 4.98 -3.35 3.99
C PRO A 190 5.14 -3.19 2.47
N SER A 191 4.24 -2.43 1.86
CA SER A 191 4.37 -1.99 0.47
C SER A 191 5.37 -0.83 0.35
N ILE A 192 5.61 -0.37 -0.88
CA ILE A 192 6.44 0.81 -1.20
C ILE A 192 6.00 2.08 -0.47
N SER A 193 4.75 2.15 0.02
CA SER A 193 4.25 3.27 0.82
C SER A 193 4.72 3.23 2.29
N PHE A 194 5.45 2.19 2.70
CA PHE A 194 5.91 1.88 4.06
C PHE A 194 4.79 1.51 5.06
N ARG A 195 3.60 2.08 4.90
CA ARG A 195 2.51 2.04 5.89
C ARG A 195 1.26 1.27 5.44
N THR A 196 1.31 0.70 4.25
CA THR A 196 0.26 -0.20 3.75
C THR A 196 0.78 -1.62 3.86
N MET A 197 0.15 -2.39 4.74
CA MET A 197 0.64 -3.67 5.21
C MET A 197 -0.22 -4.79 4.62
N LEU A 198 0.41 -5.80 4.01
CA LEU A 198 -0.27 -7.04 3.61
C LEU A 198 0.04 -8.14 4.62
N PRO A 199 -0.95 -8.83 5.21
CA PRO A 199 -0.68 -10.01 6.03
C PRO A 199 0.15 -11.06 5.27
N GLU A 200 1.18 -11.62 5.91
CA GLU A 200 2.02 -12.67 5.29
C GLU A 200 1.35 -14.04 5.41
N GLU A 201 0.19 -14.18 4.76
CA GLU A 201 -0.62 -15.39 4.82
C GLU A 201 -0.83 -15.99 3.43
N LYS A 202 -0.99 -17.32 3.39
CA LYS A 202 -1.24 -18.05 2.13
C LYS A 202 -2.57 -17.66 1.50
N GLU A 203 -3.60 -17.53 2.33
CA GLU A 203 -4.90 -17.05 1.89
C GLU A 203 -4.87 -15.51 1.82
N PRO A 204 -5.46 -14.91 0.77
CA PRO A 204 -5.43 -13.47 0.60
C PRO A 204 -6.29 -12.78 1.67
N MET A 205 -5.68 -11.86 2.40
CA MET A 205 -6.36 -11.00 3.37
C MET A 205 -6.29 -9.54 2.95
N PRO A 206 -7.24 -8.68 3.35
CA PRO A 206 -7.21 -7.26 3.04
C PRO A 206 -5.92 -6.57 3.51
N PHE A 207 -5.46 -5.61 2.71
CA PHE A 207 -4.41 -4.69 3.10
C PHE A 207 -4.87 -3.81 4.28
N ILE A 208 -3.92 -3.46 5.14
CA ILE A 208 -4.10 -2.61 6.30
C ILE A 208 -3.27 -1.34 6.10
N LYS A 209 -3.89 -0.21 5.75
CA LYS A 209 -3.22 1.10 5.63
C LYS A 209 -3.39 1.86 6.94
N ILE A 210 -2.27 2.17 7.59
CA ILE A 210 -2.20 2.76 8.93
C ILE A 210 -1.29 3.99 8.96
N PRO A 211 -1.47 4.93 9.90
CA PRO A 211 -0.53 6.02 10.09
C PRO A 211 0.77 5.52 10.73
N VAL A 212 1.85 6.21 10.41
CA VAL A 212 3.14 6.09 11.09
C VAL A 212 3.69 7.49 11.27
N ALA A 213 4.00 7.91 12.50
CA ALA A 213 4.43 9.28 12.78
C ALA A 213 5.90 9.56 12.39
N ILE A 214 6.17 9.43 11.10
CA ILE A 214 7.48 9.65 10.47
C ILE A 214 7.28 10.58 9.28
N TRP A 215 8.24 11.47 9.07
CA TRP A 215 8.36 12.26 7.85
C TRP A 215 9.06 11.46 6.76
N MET A 216 8.47 11.41 5.57
CA MET A 216 9.09 10.83 4.39
C MET A 216 8.79 11.70 3.19
N THR A 217 9.82 12.01 2.38
CA THR A 217 9.68 12.81 1.16
C THR A 217 8.83 14.07 1.37
N SER A 218 9.15 14.84 2.42
CA SER A 218 8.49 16.09 2.82
C SER A 218 7.04 16.00 3.30
N GLU A 219 6.51 14.80 3.53
CA GLU A 219 5.17 14.61 4.09
C GLU A 219 5.18 13.73 5.33
N HIS A 220 4.33 14.08 6.30
CA HIS A 220 4.11 13.26 7.47
C HIS A 220 3.19 12.10 7.11
N ARG A 221 3.55 10.87 7.49
CA ARG A 221 2.79 9.66 7.15
C ARG A 221 1.56 9.45 8.05
N ALA A 222 0.82 10.53 8.32
CA ALA A 222 -0.51 10.56 8.95
C ALA A 222 -1.61 10.08 7.99
N LEU A 223 -2.69 9.51 8.52
CA LEU A 223 -3.84 9.10 7.73
C LEU A 223 -5.05 9.97 8.09
N HIS A 224 -5.25 11.03 7.31
CA HIS A 224 -6.22 12.09 7.60
C HIS A 224 -7.68 11.59 7.52
N ALA A 225 -8.55 12.27 8.28
CA ALA A 225 -9.99 12.02 8.26
C ALA A 225 -10.54 12.00 6.83
N GLN A 226 -10.17 12.98 6.00
CA GLN A 226 -10.61 13.04 4.60
C GLN A 226 -10.39 11.72 3.86
N SER A 227 -9.23 11.07 4.01
CA SER A 227 -8.96 9.78 3.37
C SER A 227 -9.87 8.66 3.90
N ILE A 228 -10.20 8.68 5.19
CA ILE A 228 -11.10 7.70 5.83
C ILE A 228 -12.54 7.87 5.31
N HIS A 229 -13.03 9.12 5.21
CA HIS A 229 -14.35 9.43 4.68
C HIS A 229 -14.45 9.16 3.18
N MET A 230 -13.41 9.53 2.41
CA MET A 230 -13.47 9.50 0.95
C MET A 230 -13.05 8.17 0.34
N GLY A 231 -12.18 7.38 0.97
CA GLY A 231 -11.69 6.11 0.42
C GLY A 231 -12.81 5.15 0.01
N PRO A 232 -13.72 4.76 0.92
CA PRO A 232 -14.85 3.90 0.59
C PRO A 232 -15.87 4.54 -0.35
N ARG A 233 -16.09 5.85 -0.25
CA ARG A 233 -17.03 6.57 -1.13
C ARG A 233 -16.54 6.63 -2.57
N LEU A 234 -15.28 6.98 -2.79
CA LEU A 234 -14.66 7.03 -4.11
C LEU A 234 -14.47 5.63 -4.69
N SER A 235 -14.16 4.64 -3.85
CA SER A 235 -14.12 3.24 -4.29
C SER A 235 -15.49 2.78 -4.79
N THR A 236 -16.57 3.14 -4.08
CA THR A 236 -17.95 2.86 -4.52
C THR A 236 -18.25 3.54 -5.86
N LEU A 237 -18.01 4.84 -5.95
CA LEU A 237 -18.26 5.61 -7.16
C LEU A 237 -17.51 5.06 -8.38
N ILE A 238 -16.21 4.81 -8.24
CA ILE A 238 -15.40 4.31 -9.35
C ILE A 238 -15.84 2.89 -9.71
N SER A 239 -16.15 2.03 -8.74
CA SER A 239 -16.71 0.69 -9.01
C SER A 239 -18.04 0.75 -9.78
N ASP A 240 -18.91 1.71 -9.45
CA ASP A 240 -20.18 1.90 -10.16
C ASP A 240 -19.96 2.38 -11.59
N ILE A 241 -19.04 3.34 -11.81
CA ILE A 241 -18.64 3.78 -13.16
C ILE A 241 -18.10 2.60 -13.97
N LEU A 242 -17.16 1.83 -13.42
CA LEU A 242 -16.56 0.68 -14.10
C LEU A 242 -17.58 -0.42 -14.43
N THR A 243 -18.62 -0.58 -13.61
CA THR A 243 -19.69 -1.56 -13.86
C THR A 243 -20.61 -1.12 -15.02
N ASN A 244 -20.79 0.19 -15.20
CA ASN A 244 -21.68 0.74 -16.23
C ASN A 244 -20.95 1.05 -17.56
N GLU A 245 -19.62 1.21 -17.54
CA GLU A 245 -18.81 1.56 -18.72
C GLU A 245 -17.87 0.42 -19.14
N GLN A 246 -18.35 -0.43 -20.04
CA GLN A 246 -17.60 -1.60 -20.51
C GLN A 246 -16.19 -1.25 -21.02
N ILE A 247 -16.05 -0.14 -21.75
CA ILE A 247 -14.75 0.29 -22.31
C ILE A 247 -13.74 0.62 -21.19
N LEU A 248 -14.20 1.21 -20.08
CA LEU A 248 -13.35 1.48 -18.93
C LEU A 248 -13.02 0.19 -18.17
N GLN A 249 -14.01 -0.68 -17.97
CA GLN A 249 -13.85 -1.96 -17.28
C GLN A 249 -12.79 -2.89 -17.95
N GLU A 250 -12.69 -2.82 -19.28
CA GLU A 250 -11.71 -3.60 -20.04
C GLU A 250 -10.26 -3.14 -19.80
N GLY A 251 -10.04 -1.87 -19.43
CA GLY A 251 -8.71 -1.27 -19.31
C GLY A 251 -8.31 -0.80 -17.90
N LEU A 252 -9.25 -0.66 -16.97
CA LEU A 252 -9.05 -0.10 -15.64
C LEU A 252 -9.61 -1.03 -14.55
N GLU A 253 -8.81 -1.24 -13.51
CA GLU A 253 -9.22 -1.85 -12.25
C GLU A 253 -8.75 -0.96 -11.09
N ILE A 254 -9.39 -1.12 -9.93
CA ILE A 254 -9.01 -0.39 -8.72
C ILE A 254 -8.73 -1.33 -7.56
N PHE A 255 -7.88 -0.87 -6.66
CA PHE A 255 -7.83 -1.40 -5.31
C PHE A 255 -8.91 -0.72 -4.45
N SER A 256 -10.07 -1.35 -4.33
CA SER A 256 -11.17 -0.81 -3.52
C SER A 256 -10.80 -0.72 -2.03
N GLU A 257 -10.99 0.45 -1.46
CA GLU A 257 -10.85 0.74 -0.03
C GLU A 257 -12.21 0.48 0.63
N GLU A 258 -12.39 -0.70 1.22
CA GLU A 258 -13.72 -1.20 1.60
C GLU A 258 -14.25 -0.62 2.91
N LEU A 259 -13.36 -0.35 3.86
CA LEU A 259 -13.70 0.02 5.23
C LEU A 259 -12.62 0.93 5.82
N GLY A 260 -13.01 2.07 6.38
CA GLY A 260 -12.14 2.99 7.10
C GLY A 260 -12.64 3.25 8.51
N ALA A 261 -11.72 3.45 9.45
CA ALA A 261 -12.05 3.84 10.82
C ALA A 261 -11.05 4.86 11.38
N ILE A 262 -11.53 5.79 12.18
CA ILE A 262 -10.73 6.86 12.78
C ILE A 262 -11.20 7.16 14.20
N PHE A 263 -10.26 7.41 15.10
CA PHE A 263 -10.57 7.98 16.41
C PHE A 263 -11.27 9.33 16.24
N ARG A 264 -12.44 9.46 16.87
CA ARG A 264 -13.26 10.67 16.90
C ARG A 264 -13.70 10.92 18.33
N HIS A 265 -13.36 12.09 18.85
CA HIS A 265 -13.76 12.48 20.20
C HIS A 265 -15.29 12.56 20.31
N ILE A 266 -15.89 11.87 21.28
CA ILE A 266 -17.35 11.72 21.36
C ILE A 266 -18.07 13.05 21.63
N GLU A 267 -17.49 13.90 22.46
CA GLU A 267 -18.12 15.18 22.86
C GLU A 267 -17.93 16.30 21.82
N THR A 268 -16.72 16.46 21.31
CA THR A 268 -16.37 17.57 20.40
C THR A 268 -16.55 17.21 18.92
N GLY A 269 -16.59 15.91 18.60
CA GLY A 269 -16.55 15.42 17.21
C GLY A 269 -15.17 15.58 16.55
N ASP A 270 -14.12 15.94 17.29
CA ASP A 270 -12.79 16.17 16.73
C ASP A 270 -12.13 14.87 16.26
N GLU A 271 -11.75 14.85 14.98
CA GLU A 271 -11.04 13.75 14.31
C GLU A 271 -9.57 14.09 14.07
N HIS A 272 -9.12 15.31 14.40
CA HIS A 272 -7.76 15.75 14.14
C HIS A 272 -6.71 14.85 14.80
N PRO A 273 -6.82 14.44 16.09
CA PRO A 273 -5.90 13.47 16.70
C PRO A 273 -5.94 12.11 16.00
N GLY A 274 -7.12 11.71 15.49
CA GLY A 274 -7.34 10.45 14.82
C GLY A 274 -6.50 10.23 13.56
N ARG A 275 -5.88 11.27 13.01
CA ARG A 275 -4.88 11.10 11.92
C ARG A 275 -3.69 10.21 12.29
N PHE A 276 -3.47 9.97 13.59
CA PHE A 276 -2.46 9.07 14.13
C PHE A 276 -3.02 7.79 14.76
N LEU A 277 -4.33 7.64 14.76
CA LEU A 277 -5.02 6.45 15.28
C LEU A 277 -6.25 6.17 14.40
N SER A 278 -5.95 5.65 13.21
CA SER A 278 -6.92 5.34 12.16
C SER A 278 -6.43 4.17 11.30
N VAL A 279 -7.33 3.58 10.55
CA VAL A 279 -7.03 2.48 9.63
C VAL A 279 -7.93 2.55 8.41
N LEU A 280 -7.39 2.18 7.25
CA LEU A 280 -8.14 1.97 6.02
C LEU A 280 -7.82 0.58 5.47
N TYR A 281 -8.85 -0.24 5.28
CA TYR A 281 -8.72 -1.57 4.73
C TYR A 281 -9.02 -1.58 3.24
N ARG A 282 -8.17 -2.28 2.51
CA ARG A 282 -8.24 -2.34 1.05
C ARG A 282 -8.26 -3.79 0.59
N SER A 283 -9.13 -4.11 -0.35
CA SER A 283 -9.25 -5.47 -0.86
C SER A 283 -7.95 -5.96 -1.49
N ALA A 284 -7.56 -7.20 -1.20
CA ALA A 284 -6.45 -7.87 -1.85
C ALA A 284 -6.86 -8.60 -3.14
N ASN A 285 -8.15 -8.63 -3.49
CA ASN A 285 -8.67 -9.34 -4.66
C ASN A 285 -8.00 -8.91 -5.96
N ALA A 286 -7.61 -7.64 -6.06
CA ALA A 286 -6.92 -7.11 -7.22
C ALA A 286 -5.55 -7.79 -7.49
N LEU A 287 -4.93 -8.37 -6.45
CA LEU A 287 -3.67 -9.13 -6.53
C LEU A 287 -3.85 -10.64 -6.36
N ALA A 288 -4.88 -11.08 -5.65
CA ALA A 288 -5.23 -12.49 -5.48
C ALA A 288 -5.95 -13.04 -6.74
N ARG A 289 -5.22 -13.03 -7.86
CA ARG A 289 -5.80 -13.29 -9.19
C ARG A 289 -5.62 -14.73 -9.63
N HIS A 290 -6.58 -15.22 -10.42
CA HIS A 290 -6.54 -16.53 -11.06
C HIS A 290 -6.72 -16.47 -12.58
N ASP A 291 -6.74 -15.26 -13.15
CA ASP A 291 -6.93 -15.00 -14.58
C ASP A 291 -5.61 -15.03 -15.39
N GLY A 292 -4.50 -15.41 -14.75
CA GLY A 292 -3.18 -15.47 -15.37
C GLY A 292 -2.49 -14.11 -15.54
N LEU A 293 -3.10 -13.01 -15.08
CA LEU A 293 -2.48 -11.69 -15.15
C LEU A 293 -1.44 -11.51 -14.03
N ILE A 294 -0.30 -10.95 -14.41
CA ILE A 294 0.86 -10.67 -13.55
C ILE A 294 0.84 -9.18 -13.18
N PRO A 295 0.48 -8.81 -11.94
CA PRO A 295 0.58 -7.45 -11.46
C PRO A 295 2.03 -7.03 -11.21
N VAL A 296 2.45 -5.91 -11.81
CA VAL A 296 3.76 -5.29 -11.56
C VAL A 296 3.56 -3.80 -11.30
N THR A 297 3.92 -3.34 -10.10
CA THR A 297 3.92 -1.91 -9.75
C THR A 297 4.84 -1.16 -10.72
N VAL A 298 4.39 -0.02 -11.23
CA VAL A 298 5.14 0.75 -12.24
C VAL A 298 6.53 1.15 -11.73
N ALA A 299 6.66 1.48 -10.44
CA ALA A 299 7.95 1.76 -9.81
C ALA A 299 8.97 0.61 -9.92
N ALA A 300 8.51 -0.65 -10.01
CA ALA A 300 9.39 -1.81 -10.15
C ALA A 300 9.90 -2.03 -11.58
N LEU A 301 9.22 -1.52 -12.61
CA LEU A 301 9.53 -1.82 -14.02
C LEU A 301 10.95 -1.43 -14.42
N LEU A 302 11.45 -0.30 -13.89
CA LEU A 302 12.79 0.20 -14.17
C LEU A 302 13.84 -0.24 -13.14
N THR A 303 13.45 -1.01 -12.13
CA THR A 303 14.39 -1.57 -11.15
C THR A 303 15.17 -2.72 -11.79
N ALA A 304 16.47 -2.81 -11.49
CA ALA A 304 17.32 -3.87 -11.99
C ALA A 304 16.85 -5.26 -11.53
N SER A 305 16.85 -6.22 -12.45
CA SER A 305 16.60 -7.64 -12.21
C SER A 305 17.74 -8.25 -11.41
N PRO A 306 17.47 -9.16 -10.46
CA PRO A 306 18.52 -9.89 -9.75
C PRO A 306 19.31 -10.84 -10.67
N ILE A 307 18.76 -11.17 -11.84
CA ILE A 307 19.30 -12.19 -12.75
C ILE A 307 20.48 -11.63 -13.55
N ASP A 308 20.25 -10.58 -14.32
CA ASP A 308 21.18 -10.03 -15.31
C ASP A 308 21.44 -8.52 -15.12
N GLY A 309 20.81 -7.90 -14.12
CA GLY A 309 20.94 -6.46 -13.85
C GLY A 309 20.18 -5.57 -14.84
N ARG A 310 19.49 -6.12 -15.85
CA ARG A 310 18.64 -5.34 -16.75
C ARG A 310 17.34 -4.93 -16.02
N PRO A 311 16.70 -3.81 -16.38
CA PRO A 311 15.39 -3.45 -15.84
C PRO A 311 14.36 -4.59 -15.94
N LEU A 312 13.49 -4.75 -14.93
CA LEU A 312 12.47 -5.82 -14.92
C LEU A 312 11.55 -5.80 -16.15
N ILE A 313 11.31 -4.63 -16.74
CA ILE A 313 10.54 -4.51 -17.98
C ILE A 313 11.15 -5.30 -19.16
N CYS A 314 12.47 -5.52 -19.17
CA CYS A 314 13.13 -6.34 -20.19
C CYS A 314 12.68 -7.80 -20.12
N GLU A 315 12.40 -8.35 -18.93
CA GLU A 315 11.85 -9.70 -18.79
C GLU A 315 10.47 -9.81 -19.45
N LEU A 316 9.64 -8.76 -19.33
CA LEU A 316 8.31 -8.72 -19.95
C LEU A 316 8.40 -8.56 -21.48
N ILE A 317 9.26 -7.66 -21.96
CA ILE A 317 9.49 -7.46 -23.40
C ILE A 317 10.00 -8.75 -24.05
N ALA A 318 10.95 -9.44 -23.42
CA ALA A 318 11.51 -10.70 -23.94
C ALA A 318 10.48 -11.83 -24.05
N ARG A 319 9.36 -11.77 -23.31
CA ARG A 319 8.24 -12.73 -23.45
C ARG A 319 7.37 -12.44 -24.68
N THR A 320 7.31 -11.18 -25.12
CA THR A 320 6.49 -10.79 -26.29
C THR A 320 7.15 -11.17 -27.63
N GLY A 321 8.45 -11.47 -27.63
CA GLY A 321 9.20 -11.90 -28.81
C GLY A 321 10.66 -11.45 -28.77
N ASN A 322 11.31 -11.46 -29.94
CA ASN A 322 12.69 -10.98 -30.07
C ASN A 322 12.76 -9.48 -29.75
N GLU A 323 13.79 -9.06 -29.00
CA GLU A 323 14.01 -7.68 -28.54
C GLU A 323 14.52 -6.76 -29.66
N THR A 324 13.84 -6.75 -30.81
CA THR A 324 14.09 -5.82 -31.92
C THR A 324 13.47 -4.45 -31.62
N ASP A 325 13.97 -3.39 -32.27
CA ASP A 325 13.41 -2.04 -32.14
C ASP A 325 11.90 -1.98 -32.42
N LEU A 326 11.41 -2.81 -33.36
CA LEU A 326 9.99 -2.90 -33.69
C LEU A 326 9.18 -3.48 -32.53
N THR A 327 9.65 -4.57 -31.92
CA THR A 327 9.01 -5.21 -30.76
C THR A 327 8.98 -4.27 -29.57
N VAL A 328 10.11 -3.63 -29.24
CA VAL A 328 10.22 -2.68 -28.13
C VAL A 328 9.27 -1.49 -28.34
N SER A 329 9.23 -0.95 -29.57
CA SER A 329 8.34 0.16 -29.90
C SER A 329 6.85 -0.23 -29.84
N ALA A 330 6.51 -1.45 -30.25
CA ALA A 330 5.14 -1.96 -30.15
C ALA A 330 4.72 -2.18 -28.69
N PHE A 331 5.61 -2.76 -27.88
CA PHE A 331 5.40 -2.90 -26.44
C PHE A 331 5.18 -1.55 -25.77
N PHE A 332 6.03 -0.56 -26.05
CA PHE A 332 5.91 0.78 -25.46
C PHE A 332 4.58 1.46 -25.86
N ARG A 333 4.15 1.32 -27.11
CA ARG A 333 2.83 1.80 -27.56
C ARG A 333 1.68 1.14 -26.81
N ALA A 334 1.75 -0.18 -26.61
CA ALA A 334 0.74 -0.91 -25.84
C ALA A 334 0.73 -0.43 -24.38
N TYR A 335 1.89 -0.35 -23.73
CA TYR A 335 2.04 0.15 -22.36
C TYR A 335 1.48 1.57 -22.20
N ALA A 336 1.86 2.49 -23.09
CA ALA A 336 1.37 3.86 -23.07
C ALA A 336 -0.15 3.92 -23.22
N ALA A 337 -0.72 3.11 -24.12
CA ALA A 337 -2.18 3.02 -24.27
C ALA A 337 -2.86 2.47 -23.00
N THR A 338 -2.30 1.42 -22.38
CA THR A 338 -2.82 0.84 -21.12
C THR A 338 -2.86 1.83 -19.98
N VAL A 339 -1.90 2.76 -19.89
CA VAL A 339 -1.84 3.78 -18.83
C VAL A 339 -2.70 5.00 -19.18
N ILE A 340 -2.52 5.55 -20.37
CA ILE A 340 -3.06 6.87 -20.75
C ILE A 340 -4.57 6.78 -21.03
N ARG A 341 -5.03 5.71 -21.69
CA ARG A 341 -6.43 5.60 -22.09
C ARG A 341 -7.39 5.63 -20.89
N PRO A 342 -7.28 4.75 -19.88
CA PRO A 342 -8.22 4.78 -18.76
C PRO A 342 -8.12 6.06 -17.93
N THR A 343 -6.92 6.60 -17.73
CA THR A 343 -6.72 7.85 -16.95
C THR A 343 -7.36 9.05 -17.65
N LEU A 344 -7.14 9.21 -18.95
CA LEU A 344 -7.81 10.26 -19.73
C LEU A 344 -9.31 10.03 -19.85
N SER A 345 -9.77 8.79 -20.02
CA SER A 345 -11.20 8.51 -20.11
C SER A 345 -11.92 8.85 -18.81
N MET A 346 -11.38 8.52 -17.64
CA MET A 346 -11.96 8.95 -16.34
C MET A 346 -12.04 10.47 -16.23
N TYR A 347 -11.01 11.20 -16.65
CA TYR A 347 -11.01 12.65 -16.60
C TYR A 347 -11.96 13.30 -17.62
N LEU A 348 -11.95 12.84 -18.87
CA LEU A 348 -12.72 13.44 -19.96
C LEU A 348 -14.20 13.04 -19.98
N LEU A 349 -14.57 11.92 -19.36
CA LEU A 349 -15.95 11.46 -19.29
C LEU A 349 -16.63 11.78 -17.95
N TYR A 350 -15.87 11.78 -16.85
CA TYR A 350 -16.40 11.94 -15.48
C TYR A 350 -15.77 13.09 -14.69
N GLY A 351 -14.77 13.77 -15.23
CA GLY A 351 -14.05 14.82 -14.49
C GLY A 351 -13.21 14.27 -13.34
N ILE A 352 -12.94 12.96 -13.28
CA ILE A 352 -12.17 12.33 -12.21
C ILE A 352 -10.71 12.22 -12.63
N ALA A 353 -9.82 12.94 -11.94
CA ALA A 353 -8.38 12.83 -12.16
C ALA A 353 -7.78 11.79 -11.22
N LEU A 354 -7.30 10.71 -11.83
CA LEU A 354 -6.62 9.62 -11.14
C LEU A 354 -5.16 9.97 -10.84
N GLU A 355 -4.70 9.77 -9.60
CA GLU A 355 -3.30 10.00 -9.21
C GLU A 355 -2.40 8.82 -9.65
N ALA A 356 -2.20 8.70 -10.96
CA ALA A 356 -1.52 7.56 -11.58
C ALA A 356 0.02 7.61 -11.51
N HIS A 357 0.59 8.07 -10.40
CA HIS A 357 2.05 8.05 -10.22
C HIS A 357 2.61 6.63 -10.05
N GLN A 358 3.94 6.46 -10.16
CA GLN A 358 4.56 5.13 -10.28
C GLN A 358 4.28 4.18 -9.11
N GLN A 359 4.11 4.70 -7.89
CA GLN A 359 3.78 3.90 -6.70
C GLN A 359 2.28 3.54 -6.58
N ASN A 360 1.38 4.27 -7.23
CA ASN A 360 -0.08 4.05 -7.18
C ASN A 360 -0.59 3.30 -8.41
N SER A 361 0.24 3.19 -9.44
CA SER A 361 -0.05 2.48 -10.68
C SER A 361 0.58 1.09 -10.68
N THR A 362 -0.23 0.07 -10.91
CA THR A 362 0.18 -1.32 -11.18
C THR A 362 -0.31 -1.70 -12.57
N ILE A 363 0.55 -2.33 -13.38
CA ILE A 363 0.12 -2.85 -14.68
C ILE A 363 -0.11 -4.35 -14.56
N LEU A 364 -1.23 -4.80 -15.10
CA LEU A 364 -1.56 -6.22 -15.23
C LEU A 364 -1.05 -6.71 -16.59
N PHE A 365 -0.03 -7.54 -16.58
CA PHE A 365 0.55 -8.15 -17.78
C PHE A 365 -0.03 -9.54 -18.02
N ASP A 366 -0.26 -9.95 -19.26
CA ASP A 366 -0.58 -11.36 -19.54
C ASP A 366 0.66 -12.25 -19.50
N GLU A 367 0.47 -13.57 -19.68
CA GLU A 367 1.54 -14.57 -19.66
C GLU A 367 2.65 -14.31 -20.71
N ASN A 368 2.29 -13.67 -21.83
CA ASN A 368 3.20 -13.27 -22.90
C ASN A 368 3.94 -11.97 -22.60
N GLY A 369 3.69 -11.36 -21.43
CA GLY A 369 4.29 -10.10 -21.01
C GLY A 369 3.64 -8.86 -21.64
N SER A 370 2.47 -8.97 -22.27
CA SER A 370 1.80 -7.81 -22.86
C SER A 370 0.99 -7.04 -21.80
N PRO A 371 1.07 -5.70 -21.73
CA PRO A 371 0.30 -4.90 -20.78
C PRO A 371 -1.19 -4.92 -21.15
N ARG A 372 -2.05 -5.27 -20.19
CA ARG A 372 -3.49 -5.45 -20.41
C ARG A 372 -4.33 -4.37 -19.75
N LYS A 373 -4.10 -4.13 -18.45
CA LYS A 373 -4.90 -3.19 -17.67
C LYS A 373 -4.05 -2.35 -16.74
N LEU A 374 -4.53 -1.15 -16.45
CA LEU A 374 -4.08 -0.34 -15.33
C LEU A 374 -4.88 -0.73 -14.09
N LEU A 375 -4.18 -1.07 -13.02
CA LEU A 375 -4.73 -1.24 -11.68
C LEU A 375 -4.23 -0.08 -10.81
N ILE A 376 -5.15 0.73 -10.28
CA ILE A 376 -4.80 1.94 -9.52
C ILE A 376 -5.27 1.88 -8.06
N ARG A 377 -4.50 2.50 -7.16
CA ARG A 377 -4.80 2.63 -5.73
C ARG A 377 -4.67 4.08 -5.25
N ASP A 378 -5.19 4.31 -4.05
CA ASP A 378 -5.14 5.55 -3.28
C ASP A 378 -6.01 6.68 -3.87
N PHE A 379 -7.19 6.88 -3.28
CA PHE A 379 -8.18 7.85 -3.77
C PHE A 379 -8.42 9.01 -2.80
N GLY A 380 -7.83 8.97 -1.60
CA GLY A 380 -8.18 9.87 -0.49
C GLY A 380 -8.07 11.37 -0.78
N ASP A 381 -7.20 11.75 -1.72
CA ASP A 381 -6.90 13.14 -2.09
C ASP A 381 -7.20 13.44 -3.57
N GLY A 382 -8.13 12.69 -4.18
CA GLY A 382 -8.45 12.77 -5.61
C GLY A 382 -8.86 14.18 -6.08
N TYR A 383 -8.36 14.55 -7.27
CA TYR A 383 -8.72 15.82 -7.92
C TYR A 383 -9.91 15.63 -8.86
N ARG A 384 -10.74 16.67 -8.99
CA ARG A 384 -11.90 16.65 -9.88
C ARG A 384 -12.06 17.93 -10.70
N PHE A 385 -12.58 17.79 -11.90
CA PHE A 385 -13.15 18.87 -12.69
C PHE A 385 -14.64 18.97 -12.37
N ALA A 386 -14.99 19.92 -11.48
CA ALA A 386 -16.31 19.99 -10.84
C ALA A 386 -17.50 19.97 -11.82
N PRO A 387 -17.52 20.74 -12.93
CA PRO A 387 -18.70 20.77 -13.82
C PRO A 387 -19.07 19.40 -14.39
N LEU A 388 -18.06 18.64 -14.83
CA LEU A 388 -18.30 17.31 -15.42
C LEU A 388 -18.58 16.26 -14.35
N PHE A 389 -17.91 16.37 -13.20
CA PHE A 389 -18.14 15.50 -12.05
C PHE A 389 -19.57 15.65 -11.52
N GLU A 390 -20.09 16.87 -11.41
CA GLU A 390 -21.47 17.12 -10.96
C GLU A 390 -22.53 16.63 -11.97
N GLU A 391 -22.21 16.61 -13.27
CA GLU A 391 -23.12 16.13 -14.31
C GLU A 391 -23.19 14.59 -14.37
N ARG A 392 -22.06 13.90 -14.17
CA ARG A 392 -21.90 12.49 -14.56
C ARG A 392 -21.27 11.57 -13.52
N GLY A 393 -20.65 12.13 -12.49
CA GLY A 393 -19.91 11.38 -11.45
C GLY A 393 -20.65 11.31 -10.12
#